data_AF-A0A1B8XW00-F1
#
_entry.id   AF-A0A1B8XW00-F1
#
_cell.length_a   1.000
_cell.length_b   1.000
_cell.length_c   1.000
_cell.angle_alpha   90.00
_cell.angle_beta   90.00
_cell.angle_gamma   90.00
#
_symmetry.space_group_name_H-M   'P 1'
#
loop_
_entity.id
_entity.type
_entity.pdbx_description
1 polymer ?
#
loop_
_entity_poly.entity_id
_entity_poly.type
_entity_poly.pdbx_seq_one_letter_code
_entity_poly.pdbx_strand_id
1 'polypeptide(L)'
;PCDRPERTAEEELQGTWDKDSYNHGTIASYICRPGYSRLGAIKKQCDNGKWIYLARGLCKKKSCGHPGDIPNGSFELDGENEFVFGVIVTYSCDSG
;
A
#
# COMPACT_ATOMS: atom_id res chain seq x y z
N PRO A 1 -6.31 5.30 27.51
CA PRO A 1 -7.02 5.38 26.21
C PRO A 1 -5.98 5.62 25.12
N CYS A 2 -6.20 5.12 23.90
CA CYS A 2 -5.28 5.36 22.78
C CYS A 2 -5.71 6.57 21.97
N ASP A 3 -4.75 7.29 21.41
CA ASP A 3 -5.01 8.33 20.43
C ASP A 3 -5.49 7.74 19.10
N ARG A 4 -5.78 8.61 18.13
CA ARG A 4 -6.12 8.18 16.77
C ARG A 4 -5.05 7.23 16.22
N PRO A 5 -5.42 6.07 15.66
CA PRO A 5 -4.45 5.16 15.09
C PRO A 5 -3.67 5.81 13.95
N GLU A 6 -2.41 5.43 13.82
CA GLU A 6 -1.50 5.95 12.79
C GLU A 6 -2.05 5.69 11.38
N ARG A 7 -1.86 6.66 10.49
CA ARG A 7 -2.07 6.52 9.04
C ARG A 7 -0.72 6.28 8.37
N THR A 8 -0.67 5.39 7.39
CA THR A 8 0.54 5.17 6.58
C THR A 8 0.30 5.59 5.12
N ALA A 9 1.34 5.53 4.30
CA ALA A 9 1.25 5.89 2.89
C ALA A 9 0.60 4.77 2.05
N GLU A 10 0.77 3.52 2.46
CA GLU A 10 0.33 2.32 1.73
C GLU A 10 -1.05 1.83 2.17
N GLU A 11 -1.48 2.20 3.38
CA GLU A 11 -2.70 1.75 4.01
C GLU A 11 -3.60 2.91 4.44
N GLU A 12 -4.89 2.64 4.50
CA GLU A 12 -5.91 3.53 5.03
C GLU A 12 -6.68 2.83 6.16
N LEU A 13 -7.02 3.60 7.18
CA LEU A 13 -7.91 3.16 8.24
C LEU A 13 -9.30 2.90 7.66
N GLN A 14 -9.83 1.72 7.93
CA GLN A 14 -11.19 1.38 7.55
C GLN A 14 -12.20 2.07 8.47
N GLY A 15 -13.16 2.78 7.88
CA GLY A 15 -14.22 3.49 8.60
C GLY A 15 -13.82 4.88 9.10
N THR A 16 -14.67 5.46 9.94
CA THR A 16 -14.50 6.82 10.49
C THR A 16 -13.78 6.77 11.83
N TRP A 17 -12.73 7.58 11.99
CA TRP A 17 -11.88 7.65 13.18
C TRP A 17 -11.75 9.09 13.70
N ASP A 18 -12.84 9.83 13.81
CA ASP A 18 -12.93 11.26 14.12
C ASP A 18 -12.82 11.63 15.61
N LYS A 19 -12.79 10.66 16.52
CA LYS A 19 -12.62 10.90 17.95
C LYS A 19 -11.17 11.18 18.33
N ASP A 20 -10.99 11.98 19.38
CA ASP A 20 -9.69 12.29 19.95
C ASP A 20 -9.07 11.09 20.67
N SER A 21 -9.90 10.20 21.25
CA SER A 21 -9.41 9.02 21.96
C SER A 21 -10.30 7.78 21.84
N TYR A 22 -9.69 6.60 22.03
CA TYR A 22 -10.30 5.28 21.89
C TYR A 22 -10.03 4.42 23.13
N ASN A 23 -11.05 3.66 23.54
CA ASN A 23 -10.97 2.83 24.74
C ASN A 23 -10.06 1.61 24.53
N HIS A 24 -9.52 1.08 25.64
CA HIS A 24 -8.83 -0.20 25.63
C HIS A 24 -9.71 -1.29 25.02
N GLY A 25 -9.12 -2.15 24.20
CA GLY A 25 -9.82 -3.18 23.44
C GLY A 25 -10.32 -2.75 22.06
N THR A 26 -10.36 -1.44 21.74
CA THR A 26 -10.77 -0.95 20.41
C THR A 26 -9.87 -1.53 19.31
N ILE A 27 -10.45 -2.01 18.21
CA ILE A 27 -9.71 -2.60 17.08
C ILE A 27 -9.77 -1.68 15.87
N ALA A 28 -8.59 -1.28 15.39
CA ALA A 28 -8.40 -0.58 14.13
C ALA A 28 -8.07 -1.59 13.02
N SER A 29 -8.89 -1.61 11.96
CA SER A 29 -8.63 -2.39 10.76
C SER A 29 -8.16 -1.49 9.63
N TYR A 30 -7.21 -1.98 8.85
CA TYR A 30 -6.61 -1.24 7.75
C TYR A 30 -6.87 -1.95 6.42
N ILE A 31 -7.00 -1.15 5.37
CA ILE A 31 -7.11 -1.59 3.98
C ILE A 31 -5.96 -0.98 3.17
N CYS A 32 -5.51 -1.69 2.14
CA CYS A 32 -4.51 -1.14 1.24
C CYS A 32 -5.12 -0.04 0.39
N ARG A 33 -4.36 1.03 0.16
CA ARG A 33 -4.73 2.08 -0.78
C ARG A 33 -4.85 1.54 -2.20
N PRO A 34 -5.58 2.24 -3.09
CA PRO A 34 -5.55 1.95 -4.52
C PRO A 34 -4.11 1.87 -5.04
N GLY A 35 -3.83 0.89 -5.91
CA GLY A 35 -2.47 0.61 -6.36
C GLY A 35 -1.68 -0.37 -5.48
N TYR A 36 -2.20 -0.76 -4.31
CA TYR A 36 -1.59 -1.75 -3.43
C TYR A 36 -2.47 -2.99 -3.24
N SER A 37 -1.84 -4.16 -3.14
CA SER A 37 -2.44 -5.46 -2.87
C SER A 37 -2.24 -5.87 -1.43
N ARG A 38 -3.30 -6.39 -0.81
CA ARG A 38 -3.31 -6.82 0.58
C ARG A 38 -2.82 -8.25 0.74
N LEU A 39 -1.77 -8.44 1.52
CA LEU A 39 -1.27 -9.73 1.98
C LEU A 39 -1.63 -9.94 3.44
N GLY A 40 -2.76 -10.61 3.68
CA GLY A 40 -3.27 -10.87 5.04
C GLY A 40 -4.04 -9.69 5.65
N ALA A 41 -4.69 -9.92 6.80
CA ALA A 41 -5.39 -8.85 7.50
C ALA A 41 -4.40 -7.91 8.21
N ILE A 42 -4.70 -6.62 8.24
CA ILE A 42 -3.92 -5.62 8.95
C ILE A 42 -4.81 -5.04 10.05
N LYS A 43 -4.48 -5.36 11.30
CA LYS A 43 -5.29 -4.97 12.46
C LYS A 43 -4.41 -4.58 13.65
N LYS A 44 -4.77 -3.49 14.31
CA LYS A 44 -4.20 -3.06 15.59
C LYS A 44 -5.28 -3.03 16.67
N GLN A 45 -4.93 -3.32 17.91
CA GLN A 45 -5.80 -3.15 19.07
C GLN A 45 -5.21 -2.13 20.02
N CYS A 46 -6.07 -1.31 20.62
CA CYS A 46 -5.67 -0.40 21.68
C CYS A 46 -5.45 -1.19 22.97
N ASP A 47 -4.19 -1.28 23.39
CA ASP A 47 -3.77 -1.87 24.66
C ASP A 47 -3.25 -0.79 25.60
N ASN A 48 -4.05 -0.42 26.61
CA ASN A 48 -3.70 0.53 27.66
C ASN A 48 -2.95 1.80 27.19
N GLY A 49 -3.39 2.40 26.07
CA GLY A 49 -2.81 3.62 25.52
C GLY A 49 -1.83 3.43 24.37
N LYS A 50 -1.52 2.18 24.00
CA LYS A 50 -0.67 1.85 22.86
C LYS A 50 -1.41 0.99 21.84
N TRP A 51 -1.22 1.28 20.56
CA TRP A 51 -1.70 0.41 19.49
C TRP A 51 -0.76 -0.78 19.28
N ILE A 52 -1.24 -1.98 19.58
CA ILE A 52 -0.51 -3.25 19.39
C ILE A 52 -1.05 -3.97 18.15
N TYR A 53 -0.19 -4.70 17.44
CA TYR A 53 -0.63 -5.44 16.26
C TYR A 53 -1.34 -6.74 16.66
N LEU A 54 -2.59 -6.90 16.19
CA LEU A 54 -3.29 -8.18 16.19
C LEU A 54 -3.03 -8.98 14.92
N ALA A 55 -2.86 -8.29 13.79
CA ALA A 55 -2.52 -8.89 12.52
C ALA A 55 -1.58 -7.97 11.75
N ARG A 56 -0.45 -8.53 11.30
CA ARG A 56 0.64 -7.83 10.62
C ARG A 56 0.67 -8.17 9.13
N GLY A 57 -0.50 -8.12 8.48
CA GLY A 57 -0.54 -8.13 7.03
C GLY A 57 0.25 -6.96 6.44
N LEU A 58 0.46 -6.99 5.13
CA LEU A 58 1.25 -5.98 4.42
C LEU A 58 0.52 -5.55 3.15
N CYS A 59 0.72 -4.29 2.79
CA CYS A 59 0.34 -3.77 1.47
C CYS A 59 1.56 -3.71 0.56
N LYS A 60 1.52 -4.46 -0.54
CA LYS A 60 2.56 -4.42 -1.58
C LYS A 60 2.05 -3.70 -2.80
N LYS A 61 2.91 -2.98 -3.54
CA LYS A 61 2.52 -2.39 -4.83
C LYS A 61 1.94 -3.48 -5.74
N LYS A 62 0.82 -3.21 -6.39
CA LYS A 62 0.22 -4.12 -7.36
C LYS A 62 1.14 -4.28 -8.55
N SER A 63 1.32 -5.50 -9.03
CA SER A 63 1.98 -5.74 -10.30
C SER A 63 1.03 -5.41 -11.45
N CYS A 64 1.53 -4.66 -12.43
CA CYS A 64 0.84 -4.34 -13.68
C CYS A 64 1.10 -5.40 -14.77
N GLY A 65 2.11 -6.24 -14.59
CA GLY A 65 2.58 -7.16 -15.63
C GLY A 65 3.45 -6.46 -16.67
N HIS A 66 3.96 -7.24 -17.63
CA HIS A 66 4.81 -6.74 -18.69
C HIS A 66 4.05 -5.71 -19.55
N PRO A 67 4.65 -4.55 -19.89
CA PRO A 67 3.96 -3.46 -20.58
C PRO A 67 3.74 -3.76 -22.08
N GLY A 68 4.47 -4.75 -22.62
CA GLY A 68 4.37 -5.23 -24.00
C GLY A 68 5.54 -4.75 -24.84
N ASP A 69 6.01 -5.60 -25.75
CA ASP A 69 7.09 -5.22 -26.68
C ASP A 69 6.52 -4.55 -27.93
N ILE A 70 7.28 -3.62 -28.51
CA ILE A 70 6.97 -2.97 -29.77
C ILE A 70 7.94 -3.43 -30.87
N PRO A 71 7.50 -3.60 -32.13
CA PRO A 71 8.43 -3.90 -33.23
C PRO A 71 9.40 -2.76 -33.49
N ASN A 72 10.69 -3.08 -33.68
CA ASN A 72 11.78 -2.11 -33.93
C ASN A 72 11.84 -1.00 -32.86
N GLY A 73 11.74 -1.38 -31.59
CA GLY A 73 11.91 -0.49 -30.47
C GLY A 73 12.12 -1.24 -29.16
N SER A 74 12.48 -0.48 -28.14
CA SER A 74 12.76 -0.96 -26.80
C SER A 74 12.02 -0.11 -25.76
N PHE A 75 12.01 -0.57 -24.51
CA PHE A 75 11.50 0.20 -23.38
C PHE A 75 12.44 0.14 -22.19
N GLU A 76 12.37 1.17 -21.36
CA GLU A 76 13.10 1.27 -20.09
C GLU A 76 12.10 1.59 -18.95
N LEU A 77 12.34 1.04 -17.75
CA LEU A 77 11.63 1.46 -16.55
C LEU A 77 12.41 2.55 -15.83
N ASP A 78 11.69 3.58 -15.39
CA ASP A 78 12.26 4.61 -14.54
C ASP A 78 12.29 4.18 -13.07
N GLY A 79 13.50 4.07 -12.52
CA GLY A 79 13.76 4.04 -11.06
C GLY A 79 13.43 2.75 -10.32
N GLU A 80 12.82 1.75 -10.97
CA GLU A 80 12.41 0.48 -10.38
C GLU A 80 12.70 -0.68 -11.34
N ASN A 81 12.86 -1.91 -10.81
CA ASN A 81 13.15 -3.10 -11.61
C ASN A 81 11.93 -4.01 -11.84
N GLU A 82 10.76 -3.62 -11.31
CA GLU A 82 9.52 -4.41 -11.40
C GLU A 82 8.39 -3.55 -11.97
N PHE A 83 7.53 -4.14 -12.81
CA PHE A 83 6.33 -3.48 -13.34
C PHE A 83 5.24 -3.41 -12.27
N VAL A 84 5.36 -2.44 -11.37
CA VAL A 84 4.45 -2.25 -10.23
C VAL A 84 3.81 -0.88 -10.23
N PHE A 85 2.77 -0.69 -9.42
CA PHE A 85 2.07 0.58 -9.30
C PHE A 85 3.03 1.75 -9.02
N GLY A 86 2.90 2.80 -9.84
CA GLY A 86 3.66 4.04 -9.73
C GLY A 86 4.91 4.13 -10.59
N VAL A 87 5.30 3.07 -11.31
CA VAL A 87 6.43 3.12 -12.26
C VAL A 87 6.03 3.77 -13.58
N ILE A 88 7.03 4.33 -14.28
CA ILE A 88 6.90 4.88 -15.63
C ILE A 88 7.72 4.01 -16.57
N VAL A 89 7.14 3.67 -17.72
CA VAL A 89 7.81 2.92 -18.79
C VAL A 89 7.95 3.86 -19.98
N THR A 90 9.18 4.05 -20.45
CA THR A 90 9.50 4.92 -21.59
C THR A 90 9.88 4.04 -22.78
N TYR A 91 9.19 4.21 -23.90
CA TYR A 91 9.49 3.50 -25.15
C TYR A 91 10.33 4.35 -26.09
N SER A 92 11.25 3.69 -26.79
CA SER A 92 12.15 4.27 -27.78
C SER A 92 12.16 3.42 -29.04
N CYS A 93 12.16 4.05 -30.22
CA CYS A 93 12.30 3.32 -31.48
C CYS A 93 13.78 3.05 -31.79
N ASP A 94 14.04 1.93 -32.45
CA ASP A 94 15.36 1.61 -32.99
C ASP A 94 15.73 2.58 -34.11
N SER A 95 17.03 2.76 -34.31
CA SER A 95 17.55 3.55 -35.43
C SER A 95 17.35 2.78 -36.75
N GLY A 96 16.91 3.50 -37.79
CA GLY A 96 16.69 2.98 -39.15
C GLY A 96 17.92 3.08 -40.04
#